data_AF-A0A9J6FMS0-F1
#
_entry.id   AF-A0A9J6FMS0-F1
#
_cell.length_a   1.000
_cell.length_b   1.000
_cell.length_c   1.000
_cell.angle_alpha   90.00
_cell.angle_beta   90.00
_cell.angle_gamma   90.00
#
_symmetry.space_group_name_H-M   'P 1'
#
loop_
_entity.id
_entity.type
_entity.pdbx_description
1 polymer ?
#
loop_
_entity_poly.entity_id
_entity_poly.type
_entity_poly.pdbx_seq_one_letter_code
_entity_poly.pdbx_strand_id
1 'polypeptide(L)'
;MASFDIRNPELVLAQFPDNRMYTNTIMKLQVLDPYELILPKTVLEGSSMPQLYHQLRQEIPLTEVVSLPRKLFSENAGIQCIRNLCVPEYSSVETEVVNKFYALSATAALIHYVEVMQNIACTAHSVKVTFSTGDGVARIGRGHCFMSSHRSLH
;
A
#
# COMPACT_ATOMS: atom_id res chain seq x y z
N MET A 1 -1.43 0.73 -3.57
CA MET A 1 -1.39 0.15 -2.21
C MET A 1 -1.16 1.27 -1.21
N ALA A 2 -1.65 1.11 0.01
CA ALA A 2 -1.37 1.98 1.14
C ALA A 2 -1.22 1.12 2.40
N SER A 3 -0.37 1.52 3.33
CA SER A 3 -0.20 0.90 4.65
C SER A 3 -0.15 1.98 5.71
N PHE A 4 -0.72 1.70 6.88
CA PHE A 4 -0.81 2.64 7.99
C PHE A 4 -0.32 1.95 9.26
N ASP A 5 0.70 2.52 9.90
CA ASP A 5 1.10 2.11 11.25
C ASP A 5 0.33 2.96 12.27
N ILE A 6 -0.36 2.30 13.20
CA ILE A 6 -1.15 2.94 14.25
C ILE A 6 -0.23 3.35 15.41
N ARG A 7 0.86 2.59 15.65
CA ARG A 7 1.78 2.84 16.77
C ARG A 7 2.70 4.02 16.46
N ASN A 8 3.11 4.13 15.20
CA ASN A 8 3.80 5.29 14.67
C ASN A 8 2.90 5.86 13.57
N PRO A 9 2.25 7.03 13.74
CA PRO A 9 1.25 7.54 12.80
C PRO A 9 1.89 7.88 11.45
N GLU A 10 2.14 6.85 10.66
CA GLU A 10 2.83 6.87 9.40
C GLU A 10 1.98 6.16 8.35
N LEU A 11 1.63 6.90 7.31
CA LEU A 11 0.93 6.42 6.15
C LEU A 11 1.92 6.31 4.98
N VAL A 12 2.15 5.10 4.52
CA VAL A 12 3.03 4.83 3.37
C VAL A 12 2.19 4.45 2.17
N LEU A 13 2.29 5.26 1.12
CA LEU A 13 1.65 5.02 -0.16
C LEU A 13 2.65 4.34 -1.11
N ALA A 14 2.16 3.40 -1.90
CA ALA A 14 2.97 2.76 -2.93
C ALA A 14 2.15 2.47 -4.18
N GLN A 15 2.72 2.79 -5.34
CA GLN A 15 2.17 2.41 -6.63
C GLN A 15 3.31 1.98 -7.55
N PHE A 16 3.25 0.74 -8.00
CA PHE A 16 4.27 0.13 -8.85
C PHE A 16 3.61 -0.84 -9.83
N PRO A 17 4.22 -1.07 -11.00
CA PRO A 17 3.79 -2.12 -11.90
C PRO A 17 4.04 -3.49 -11.26
N ASP A 18 3.19 -4.46 -11.57
CA ASP A 18 3.32 -5.83 -11.09
C ASP A 18 3.16 -6.83 -12.23
N ASN A 19 3.61 -8.06 -12.00
CA ASN A 19 3.45 -9.17 -12.93
C ASN A 19 2.17 -9.97 -12.62
N ARG A 20 1.85 -10.98 -13.43
CA ARG A 20 0.67 -11.84 -13.21
C ARG A 20 0.67 -12.57 -11.86
N MET A 21 1.85 -12.78 -11.28
CA MET A 21 2.04 -13.45 -9.99
C MET A 21 2.04 -12.45 -8.82
N TYR A 22 1.83 -11.16 -9.06
CA TYR A 22 1.83 -10.11 -8.04
C TYR A 22 3.08 -10.09 -7.16
N THR A 23 4.23 -10.49 -7.71
CA THR A 23 5.47 -10.68 -6.95
C THR A 23 5.87 -9.42 -6.16
N ASN A 24 5.71 -8.24 -6.75
CA ASN A 24 6.12 -7.00 -6.08
C ASN A 24 5.18 -6.67 -4.91
N THR A 25 3.89 -6.90 -5.09
CA THR A 25 2.88 -6.74 -4.04
C THR A 25 3.12 -7.71 -2.89
N ILE A 26 3.31 -9.00 -3.18
CA ILE A 26 3.60 -10.01 -2.17
C ILE A 26 4.88 -9.67 -1.41
N MET A 27 5.98 -9.37 -2.10
CA MET A 27 7.24 -9.00 -1.45
C MET A 27 7.06 -7.80 -0.52
N LYS A 28 6.32 -6.78 -0.95
CA LYS A 28 6.12 -5.59 -0.12
C LYS A 28 5.24 -5.89 1.09
N LEU A 29 4.23 -6.76 0.96
CA LEU A 29 3.44 -7.23 2.10
C LEU A 29 4.28 -8.05 3.08
N GLN A 30 5.17 -8.92 2.59
CA GLN A 30 6.09 -9.69 3.44
C GLN A 30 7.06 -8.80 4.22
N VAL A 31 7.53 -7.70 3.62
CA VAL A 31 8.39 -6.71 4.31
C VAL A 31 7.60 -5.89 5.32
N LEU A 32 6.36 -5.52 5.00
CA LEU A 32 5.50 -4.74 5.88
C LEU A 32 4.93 -5.56 7.05
N ASP A 33 4.79 -6.88 6.86
CA ASP A 33 4.17 -7.83 7.79
C ASP A 33 2.88 -7.28 8.44
N PRO A 34 1.85 -6.97 7.63
CA PRO A 34 0.65 -6.30 8.14
C PRO A 34 -0.16 -7.24 9.03
N TYR A 35 -0.70 -6.69 10.11
CA TYR A 35 -1.65 -7.39 10.99
C TYR A 35 -2.96 -7.73 10.25
N GLU A 36 -3.49 -6.77 9.48
CA GLU A 36 -4.71 -6.90 8.70
C GLU A 36 -4.52 -6.41 7.27
N LEU A 37 -5.14 -7.10 6.32
CA LEU A 37 -5.14 -6.78 4.91
C LEU A 37 -6.54 -6.39 4.45
N ILE A 38 -6.68 -5.16 3.98
CA ILE A 38 -7.96 -4.63 3.48
C ILE A 38 -8.07 -4.83 1.98
N LEU A 39 -9.12 -5.51 1.53
CA LEU A 39 -9.43 -5.70 0.12
C LEU A 39 -10.84 -5.21 -0.23
N PRO A 40 -11.08 -4.74 -1.46
CA PRO A 40 -12.45 -4.49 -1.93
C PRO A 40 -13.26 -5.78 -1.96
N LYS A 41 -14.52 -5.74 -1.52
CA LYS A 41 -15.45 -6.88 -1.55
C LYS A 41 -15.54 -7.56 -2.92
N THR A 42 -15.46 -6.78 -4.00
CA THR A 42 -15.46 -7.28 -5.37
C THR A 42 -14.31 -8.23 -5.69
N VAL A 43 -13.20 -8.18 -4.93
CA VAL A 43 -12.07 -9.13 -5.06
C VAL A 43 -12.44 -10.49 -4.47
N LEU A 44 -13.34 -10.53 -3.48
CA LEU A 44 -13.76 -11.76 -2.78
C LEU A 44 -15.09 -12.33 -3.29
N GLU A 45 -15.89 -11.54 -3.99
CA GLU A 45 -17.25 -11.91 -4.46
C GLU A 45 -17.28 -12.31 -5.95
N GLY A 46 -16.16 -12.23 -6.67
CA GLY A 46 -16.07 -12.63 -8.08
C GLY A 46 -16.25 -14.13 -8.28
N SER A 47 -16.89 -14.53 -9.40
CA SER A 47 -17.10 -15.94 -9.78
C SER A 47 -15.81 -16.74 -9.98
N SER A 48 -14.68 -16.05 -10.14
CA SER A 48 -13.33 -16.59 -10.04
C SER A 48 -12.58 -15.76 -9.00
N MET A 49 -12.08 -16.41 -7.94
CA MET A 49 -11.20 -15.75 -6.99
C MET A 49 -9.99 -15.21 -7.78
N PRO A 50 -9.70 -13.90 -7.74
CA PRO A 50 -8.60 -13.32 -8.48
C PRO A 50 -7.29 -14.01 -8.13
N GLN A 51 -6.41 -14.19 -9.12
CA GLN A 51 -5.09 -14.78 -8.92
C GLN A 51 -4.33 -14.14 -7.75
N LEU A 52 -4.54 -12.84 -7.52
CA LEU A 52 -4.04 -12.11 -6.36
C LEU A 52 -4.44 -12.76 -5.02
N TYR A 53 -5.71 -13.12 -4.83
CA TYR A 53 -6.18 -13.72 -3.57
C TYR A 53 -5.52 -15.07 -3.32
N HIS A 54 -5.36 -15.89 -4.36
CA HIS A 54 -4.64 -17.15 -4.25
C HIS A 54 -3.17 -16.94 -3.86
N GLN A 55 -2.47 -16.01 -4.50
CA GLN A 55 -1.08 -15.69 -4.16
C GLN A 55 -0.96 -15.17 -2.72
N LEU A 56 -1.86 -14.29 -2.28
CA LEU A 56 -1.89 -13.79 -0.91
C LEU A 56 -2.07 -14.93 0.10
N ARG A 57 -3.03 -15.83 -0.13
CA ARG A 57 -3.26 -16.96 0.77
C ARG A 57 -2.14 -18.00 0.78
N GLN A 58 -1.38 -18.11 -0.31
CA GLN A 58 -0.21 -18.97 -0.36
C GLN A 58 0.99 -18.38 0.39
N GLU A 59 1.24 -17.08 0.22
CA GLU A 59 2.47 -16.43 0.68
C GLU A 59 2.34 -15.80 2.08
N ILE A 60 1.14 -15.38 2.48
CA ILE A 60 0.83 -14.78 3.78
C ILE A 60 -0.49 -15.36 4.38
N PRO A 61 -0.55 -16.67 4.66
CA PRO A 61 -1.77 -17.34 5.08
C PRO A 61 -2.34 -16.85 6.42
N LEU A 62 -1.49 -16.32 7.30
CA LEU A 62 -1.85 -15.91 8.66
C LEU A 62 -2.47 -14.51 8.75
N THR A 63 -2.28 -13.67 7.73
CA THR A 63 -2.83 -12.30 7.74
C THR A 63 -4.34 -12.32 7.59
N GLU A 64 -5.03 -11.63 8.51
CA GLU A 64 -6.47 -11.48 8.45
C GLU A 64 -6.86 -10.60 7.26
N VAL A 65 -7.85 -11.02 6.48
CA VAL A 65 -8.32 -10.26 5.32
C VAL A 65 -9.68 -9.67 5.63
N VAL A 66 -9.75 -8.35 5.62
CA VAL A 66 -10.96 -7.59 5.84
C VAL A 66 -11.49 -7.06 4.52
N SER A 67 -12.81 -7.17 4.31
CA SER A 67 -13.44 -6.77 3.06
C SER A 67 -14.24 -5.48 3.20
N LEU A 68 -13.96 -4.51 2.33
CA LEU A 68 -14.65 -3.22 2.33
C LEU A 68 -15.45 -2.98 1.06
N PRO A 69 -16.62 -2.31 1.14
CA PRO A 69 -17.38 -1.91 -0.04
C PRO A 69 -16.53 -1.10 -1.03
N ARG A 70 -16.63 -1.43 -2.33
CA ARG A 70 -15.86 -0.76 -3.40
C ARG A 70 -16.04 0.77 -3.42
N LYS A 71 -17.19 1.27 -2.96
CA LYS A 71 -17.51 2.71 -2.86
C LYS A 71 -16.57 3.50 -1.93
N LEU A 72 -15.93 2.83 -0.95
CA LEU A 72 -14.99 3.48 -0.04
C LEU A 72 -13.62 3.72 -0.69
N PHE A 73 -13.32 3.02 -1.78
CA PHE A 73 -12.08 3.20 -2.55
C PHE A 73 -12.27 4.33 -3.56
N SER A 74 -12.05 5.56 -3.11
CA SER A 74 -12.22 6.78 -3.89
C SER A 74 -10.94 7.60 -3.90
N GLU A 75 -10.49 7.98 -5.10
CA GLU A 75 -9.33 8.86 -5.27
C GLU A 75 -9.56 10.23 -4.62
N ASN A 76 -10.71 10.86 -4.90
CA ASN A 76 -11.07 12.16 -4.36
C ASN A 76 -11.11 12.13 -2.82
N ALA A 77 -11.63 11.06 -2.22
CA ALA A 77 -11.59 10.93 -0.77
C ALA A 77 -10.15 10.77 -0.27
N GLY A 78 -9.33 9.99 -0.97
CA GLY A 78 -7.94 9.71 -0.60
C GLY A 78 -7.06 10.95 -0.56
N ILE A 79 -7.14 11.81 -1.58
CA ILE A 79 -6.35 13.05 -1.60
C ILE A 79 -6.78 14.03 -0.50
N GLN A 80 -8.08 14.07 -0.16
CA GLN A 80 -8.57 14.88 0.95
C GLN A 80 -8.10 14.33 2.30
N CYS A 81 -8.07 13.02 2.49
CA CYS A 81 -7.47 12.41 3.68
C CYS A 81 -6.00 12.82 3.83
N ILE A 82 -5.21 12.78 2.74
CA ILE A 82 -3.80 13.20 2.78
C ILE A 82 -3.68 14.67 3.17
N ARG A 83 -4.46 15.57 2.56
CA ARG A 83 -4.45 17.00 2.89
C ARG A 83 -4.77 17.27 4.36
N ASN A 84 -5.72 16.53 4.93
CA ASN A 84 -6.16 16.75 6.30
C ASN A 84 -5.20 16.13 7.33
N LEU A 85 -4.63 14.97 7.03
CA LEU A 85 -3.83 14.20 7.99
C LEU A 85 -2.34 14.47 7.90
N CYS A 86 -1.82 14.82 6.73
CA CYS A 86 -0.39 14.99 6.49
C CYS A 86 0.18 16.14 7.33
N VAL A 87 1.27 15.86 8.02
CA VAL A 87 2.08 16.88 8.69
C VAL A 87 2.67 17.86 7.65
N PRO A 88 2.76 19.17 7.95
CA PRO A 88 3.22 20.17 6.98
C PRO A 88 4.60 19.89 6.39
N GLU A 89 5.49 19.27 7.15
CA GLU A 89 6.85 18.91 6.75
C GLU A 89 6.90 17.90 5.59
N TYR A 90 5.84 17.11 5.40
CA TYR A 90 5.72 16.09 4.35
C TYR A 90 4.68 16.46 3.30
N SER A 91 4.18 17.70 3.30
CA SER A 91 3.14 18.19 2.38
C SER A 91 3.49 18.03 0.89
N SER A 92 4.79 17.99 0.53
CA SER A 92 5.24 17.75 -0.85
C SER A 92 4.73 16.42 -1.43
N VAL A 93 4.41 15.44 -0.58
CA VAL A 93 3.88 14.15 -1.01
C VAL A 93 2.57 14.29 -1.77
N GLU A 94 1.76 15.31 -1.47
CA GLU A 94 0.48 15.55 -2.14
C GLU A 94 0.66 15.67 -3.66
N THR A 95 1.63 16.47 -4.08
CA THR A 95 1.97 16.70 -5.49
C THR A 95 2.51 15.44 -6.16
N GLU A 96 3.21 14.58 -5.42
CA GLU A 96 3.76 13.32 -5.92
C GLU A 96 2.67 12.27 -6.17
N VAL A 97 1.66 12.24 -5.30
CA VAL A 97 0.60 11.22 -5.34
C VAL A 97 -0.65 11.64 -6.09
N VAL A 98 -0.76 12.91 -6.50
CA VAL A 98 -1.98 13.47 -7.16
C VAL A 98 -2.44 12.66 -8.37
N ASN A 99 -1.51 12.06 -9.12
CA ASN A 99 -1.81 11.23 -10.29
C ASN A 99 -1.77 9.72 -9.99
N LYS A 100 -1.73 9.33 -8.72
CA LYS A 100 -1.57 7.93 -8.26
C LYS A 100 -2.92 7.36 -7.79
N PHE A 101 -3.87 7.32 -8.72
CA PHE A 101 -5.26 6.87 -8.55
C PHE A 101 -5.45 5.67 -7.60
N TYR A 102 -4.68 4.59 -7.81
CA TYR A 102 -4.79 3.36 -7.00
C TYR A 102 -4.24 3.51 -5.58
N ALA A 103 -3.21 4.34 -5.38
CA ALA A 103 -2.66 4.58 -4.05
C ALA A 103 -3.61 5.49 -3.24
N LEU A 104 -4.14 6.53 -3.89
CA LEU A 104 -5.15 7.42 -3.30
C LEU A 104 -6.43 6.66 -2.94
N SER A 105 -6.96 5.86 -3.86
CA SER A 105 -8.16 5.06 -3.60
C SER A 105 -7.97 4.07 -2.45
N ALA A 106 -6.80 3.44 -2.33
CA ALA A 106 -6.48 2.56 -1.22
C ALA A 106 -6.36 3.33 0.11
N THR A 107 -5.79 4.54 0.08
CA THR A 107 -5.67 5.42 1.24
C THR A 107 -7.03 5.79 1.81
N ALA A 108 -7.98 6.17 0.97
CA ALA A 108 -9.34 6.50 1.40
C ALA A 108 -10.00 5.37 2.20
N ALA A 109 -9.93 4.15 1.65
CA ALA A 109 -10.52 2.98 2.28
C ALA A 109 -9.79 2.60 3.58
N LEU A 110 -8.46 2.73 3.61
CA LEU A 110 -7.63 2.43 4.77
C LEU A 110 -7.90 3.41 5.93
N ILE A 111 -7.93 4.72 5.66
CA ILE A 111 -8.22 5.72 6.69
C ILE A 111 -9.66 5.56 7.19
N HIS A 112 -10.62 5.34 6.30
CA HIS A 112 -12.00 5.07 6.70
C HIS A 112 -12.12 3.84 7.61
N TYR A 113 -11.35 2.79 7.33
CA TYR A 113 -11.29 1.60 8.18
C TYR A 113 -10.77 1.93 9.59
N VAL A 114 -9.64 2.63 9.66
CA VAL A 114 -9.00 3.00 10.93
C VAL A 114 -9.93 3.89 11.77
N GLU A 115 -10.52 4.91 11.15
CA GLU A 115 -11.37 5.87 11.86
C GLU A 115 -12.73 5.30 12.24
N VAL A 116 -13.40 4.62 11.31
CA VAL A 116 -14.81 4.22 11.49
C VAL A 116 -14.95 2.82 12.06
N MET A 117 -14.11 1.87 11.64
CA MET A 117 -14.25 0.47 12.03
C MET A 117 -13.39 0.12 13.25
N GLN A 118 -12.16 0.65 13.32
CA GLN A 118 -11.27 0.46 14.46
C GLN A 118 -11.45 1.53 15.56
N ASN A 119 -12.26 2.58 15.29
CA ASN A 119 -12.54 3.67 16.21
C ASN A 119 -11.28 4.39 16.73
N ILE A 120 -10.28 4.56 15.84
CA ILE A 120 -9.03 5.25 16.11
C ILE A 120 -9.09 6.63 15.46
N ALA A 121 -9.04 7.69 16.28
CA ALA A 121 -9.08 9.05 15.77
C ALA A 121 -7.71 9.47 15.21
N CYS A 122 -7.66 9.76 13.91
CA CYS A 122 -6.49 10.39 13.28
C CYS A 122 -6.59 11.91 13.46
N THR A 123 -5.64 12.51 14.19
CA THR A 123 -5.65 13.97 14.38
C THR A 123 -5.18 14.67 13.11
N ALA A 124 -5.79 15.81 12.78
CA ALA A 124 -5.36 16.61 11.65
C ALA A 124 -3.87 16.98 11.77
N HIS A 125 -3.15 16.86 10.66
CA HIS A 125 -1.74 17.27 10.54
C HIS A 125 -0.81 16.57 11.55
N SER A 126 -1.10 15.29 11.85
CA SER A 126 -0.34 14.49 12.82
C SER A 126 0.28 13.23 12.22
N VAL A 127 -0.06 12.91 10.97
CA VAL A 127 0.39 11.70 10.29
C VAL A 127 1.52 12.02 9.34
N LYS A 128 2.64 11.29 9.46
CA LYS A 128 3.70 11.31 8.47
C LYS A 128 3.24 10.57 7.23
N VAL A 129 3.15 11.26 6.10
CA VAL A 129 2.73 10.65 4.84
C VAL A 129 3.92 10.56 3.90
N THR A 130 4.21 9.36 3.40
CA THR A 130 5.31 9.14 2.45
C THR A 130 4.83 8.36 1.25
N PHE A 131 5.45 8.61 0.09
CA PHE A 131 5.25 7.82 -1.11
C PHE A 131 6.51 7.04 -1.45
N SER A 132 6.35 5.76 -1.74
CA SER A 132 7.41 4.86 -2.12
C SER A 132 7.16 4.35 -3.53
N THR A 133 7.89 4.91 -4.48
CA THR A 133 8.15 4.30 -5.79
C THR A 133 8.90 2.99 -5.54
N GLY A 134 8.54 1.90 -6.21
CA GLY A 134 8.99 0.52 -5.89
C GLY A 134 10.50 0.22 -5.96
N ASP A 135 11.37 1.23 -5.98
CA ASP A 135 12.81 1.15 -6.20
C ASP A 135 13.63 0.88 -4.92
N GLY A 136 13.02 1.00 -3.74
CA GLY A 136 13.70 0.80 -2.44
C GLY A 136 13.83 -0.67 -2.00
N VAL A 137 13.24 -1.63 -2.72
CA VAL A 137 13.33 -3.06 -2.38
C VAL A 137 14.31 -3.71 -3.35
N ALA A 138 15.54 -3.93 -2.90
CA ALA A 138 16.53 -4.68 -3.67
C ALA A 138 15.96 -6.06 -4.01
N ARG A 139 15.76 -6.32 -5.31
CA ARG A 139 15.18 -7.55 -5.82
C ARG A 139 16.17 -8.70 -5.65
N ILE A 140 16.12 -9.40 -4.52
CA ILE A 140 16.81 -10.69 -4.37
C ILE A 140 15.88 -11.77 -4.93
N GLY A 141 15.88 -11.91 -6.26
CA GLY A 141 15.24 -13.06 -6.89
C GLY A 141 15.95 -14.35 -6.48
N ARG A 142 15.20 -15.40 -6.12
CA ARG A 142 15.74 -16.77 -6.10
C ARG A 142 16.00 -17.20 -7.55
N GLY A 143 17.15 -16.81 -8.08
CA GLY A 143 17.58 -17.13 -9.44
C GLY A 143 18.42 -16.01 -10.04
N HIS A 144 19.74 -16.18 -10.01
CA HIS A 144 20.76 -15.38 -10.70
C HIS A 144 20.85 -13.89 -10.34
N CYS A 145 21.62 -13.60 -9.29
CA CYS A 145 22.27 -12.31 -9.13
C CYS A 145 23.47 -12.23 -10.10
N PHE A 146 23.32 -11.52 -11.23
CA PHE A 146 24.47 -11.07 -12.02
C PHE A 146 24.79 -9.63 -11.59
N MET A 147 25.74 -9.49 -10.66
CA MET A 147 26.42 -8.21 -10.48
C MET A 147 27.46 -8.08 -11.58
N SER A 148 27.18 -7.31 -12.63
CA SER A 148 28.24 -6.81 -13.50
C SER A 148 28.69 -5.46 -12.97
N SER A 149 29.72 -5.48 -12.13
CA SER A 149 30.46 -4.29 -11.72
C SER A 149 31.52 -4.03 -12.79
N HIS A 150 31.26 -3.13 -13.73
CA HIS A 150 32.33 -2.53 -14.52
C HIS A 150 32.83 -1.28 -13.78
N ARG A 151 33.89 -1.48 -12.99
CA ARG A 151 34.77 -0.39 -12.57
C ARG A 151 35.45 0.18 -13.81
N SER A 152 35.26 1.46 -14.05
CA SER A 152 36.18 2.28 -14.83
C SER A 152 37.55 2.27 -14.13
N LEU A 153 38.61 2.00 -14.88
CA LEU A 153 39.98 2.25 -14.48
C LEU A 153 40.59 3.21 -15.51
N HIS A 154 41.30 4.20 -14.93
CA HIS A 154 42.17 5.18 -15.56
C HIS A 154 43.16 4.57 -16.56
#